data_AF-A0A0D6KZE9-F1
#
_entry.id   AF-A0A0D6KZE9-F1
#
_cell.length_a   1.000
_cell.length_b   1.000
_cell.length_c   1.000
_cell.angle_alpha   90.00
_cell.angle_beta   90.00
_cell.angle_gamma   90.00
#
_symmetry.space_group_name_H-M   'P 1'
#
loop_
_entity.id
_entity.type
_entity.pdbx_description
1 polymer ?
#
loop_
_entity_poly.entity_id
_entity_poly.type
_entity_poly.pdbx_seq_one_letter_code
_entity_poly.pdbx_strand_id
1 'polypeptide(L)'
;MKKPNFQAWLQQPISEDSEVILAGKLEYLRLYLTDAMREIRNKAGLTQAQLAEQLGVQQAAVSKLESALKDHELESVLHYLHTLGADLLVAVKQGDDLYQASDNDGVLLVDVPEIVAQKALAANMSVREYVRAAIEKFSSEDNRLRTALVKLLESDDLVAVKVRERLSTKTTQEIALELEKCLNLSEEDRIFAIKNVLAGSVAVGESNRGSNNEIDEIELLDLAEELVEKLVDFIDKHN
;
A
#
# COMPACT_ATOMS: atom_id res chain seq x y z
N MET A 1 37.61 -19.04 4.36
CA MET A 1 38.19 -17.70 4.59
C MET A 1 37.15 -16.87 5.32
N LYS A 2 37.49 -16.16 6.40
CA LYS A 2 36.57 -15.18 6.99
C LYS A 2 36.25 -14.15 5.90
N LYS A 3 34.97 -14.01 5.48
CA LYS A 3 34.56 -12.92 4.59
C LYS A 3 35.02 -11.62 5.29
N PRO A 4 35.84 -10.77 4.65
CA PRO A 4 36.30 -9.57 5.32
C PRO A 4 35.08 -8.73 5.70
N ASN A 5 35.01 -8.27 6.95
CA ASN A 5 33.89 -7.50 7.45
C ASN A 5 34.01 -6.04 6.97
N PHE A 6 33.73 -5.81 5.69
CA PHE A 6 33.87 -4.50 5.06
C PHE A 6 32.82 -3.48 5.54
N GLN A 7 31.74 -3.91 6.21
CA GLN A 7 30.86 -2.98 6.92
C GLN A 7 31.62 -2.21 8.02
N ALA A 8 32.58 -2.86 8.70
CA ALA A 8 33.44 -2.19 9.65
C ALA A 8 34.42 -1.21 8.98
N TRP A 9 34.78 -1.44 7.71
CA TRP A 9 35.62 -0.53 6.92
C TRP A 9 34.83 0.69 6.41
N LEU A 10 33.56 0.53 6.03
CA LEU A 10 32.68 1.65 5.67
C LEU A 10 32.42 2.62 6.83
N GLN A 11 32.54 2.15 8.08
CA GLN A 11 32.43 2.99 9.27
C GLN A 11 33.70 3.81 9.53
N GLN A 12 34.80 3.54 8.82
CA GLN A 12 35.99 4.39 8.87
C GLN A 12 35.79 5.56 7.91
N PRO A 13 35.89 6.81 8.38
CA PRO A 13 35.82 7.97 7.51
C PRO A 13 37.06 7.97 6.60
N ILE A 14 36.87 7.57 5.34
CA ILE A 14 37.92 7.55 4.31
C ILE A 14 38.12 8.97 3.76
N SER A 15 37.07 9.79 3.75
CA SER A 15 37.07 11.20 3.35
C SER A 15 35.80 11.89 3.84
N GLU A 16 35.88 13.21 4.08
CA GLU A 16 34.71 14.08 4.33
C GLU A 16 34.14 14.67 3.03
N ASP A 17 34.79 14.41 1.89
CA ASP A 17 34.34 14.85 0.57
C ASP A 17 33.10 14.04 0.13
N SER A 18 31.99 14.75 -0.12
CA SER A 18 30.71 14.16 -0.50
C SER A 18 30.78 13.35 -1.80
N GLU A 19 31.61 13.74 -2.77
CA GLU A 19 31.75 13.00 -4.03
C GLU A 19 32.51 11.69 -3.80
N VAL A 20 33.55 11.72 -2.96
CA VAL A 20 34.34 10.54 -2.60
C VAL A 20 33.48 9.54 -1.81
N ILE A 21 32.66 10.03 -0.87
CA ILE A 21 31.74 9.18 -0.10
C ILE A 21 30.72 8.51 -1.05
N LEU A 22 30.14 9.26 -1.98
CA LEU A 22 29.18 8.71 -2.94
C LEU A 22 29.83 7.65 -3.83
N ALA A 23 31.01 7.93 -4.39
CA ALA A 23 31.76 6.98 -5.20
C ALA A 23 32.07 5.69 -4.42
N GLY A 24 32.47 5.80 -3.16
CA GLY A 24 32.71 4.65 -2.29
C GLY A 24 31.46 3.80 -2.04
N LYS A 25 30.30 4.44 -1.79
CA LYS A 25 29.01 3.74 -1.63
C LYS A 25 28.59 3.01 -2.90
N LEU A 26 28.76 3.63 -4.07
CA LEU A 26 28.44 3.03 -5.36
C LEU A 26 29.33 1.82 -5.64
N GLU A 27 30.64 1.94 -5.40
CA GLU A 27 31.59 0.84 -5.61
C GLU A 27 31.30 -0.33 -4.67
N TYR A 28 30.99 -0.04 -3.40
CA TYR A 28 30.56 -1.04 -2.44
C TYR A 28 29.33 -1.82 -2.93
N LEU A 29 28.29 -1.10 -3.36
CA LEU A 29 27.05 -1.70 -3.84
C LEU A 29 27.33 -2.62 -5.03
N ARG A 30 28.11 -2.16 -6.01
CA ARG A 30 28.47 -2.94 -7.20
C ARG A 30 29.21 -4.24 -6.85
N LEU A 31 30.22 -4.16 -5.99
CA LEU A 31 31.01 -5.33 -5.58
C LEU A 31 30.15 -6.39 -4.90
N TYR A 32 29.33 -5.99 -3.94
CA TYR A 32 28.50 -6.91 -3.16
C TYR A 32 27.37 -7.50 -3.96
N LEU A 33 26.70 -6.70 -4.78
CA LEU A 33 25.64 -7.16 -5.65
C LEU A 33 26.17 -8.18 -6.67
N THR A 34 27.34 -7.90 -7.26
CA THR A 34 28.02 -8.82 -8.18
C THR A 34 28.39 -10.15 -7.50
N ASP A 35 28.95 -10.10 -6.28
CA ASP A 35 29.29 -11.31 -5.51
C ASP A 35 28.03 -12.13 -5.17
N ALA A 36 26.96 -11.47 -4.74
CA ALA A 36 25.68 -12.11 -4.44
C ALA A 36 25.07 -12.78 -5.68
N MET A 37 25.04 -12.09 -6.82
CA MET A 37 24.55 -12.64 -8.10
C MET A 37 25.32 -13.90 -8.52
N ARG A 38 26.64 -13.90 -8.35
CA ARG A 38 27.50 -15.06 -8.60
C ARG A 38 27.21 -16.20 -7.63
N GLU A 39 27.07 -15.90 -6.34
CA GLU A 39 26.77 -16.89 -5.31
C GLU A 39 25.41 -17.56 -5.57
N ILE A 40 24.39 -16.79 -5.93
CA ILE A 40 23.04 -17.30 -6.27
C ILE A 40 23.09 -18.18 -7.51
N ARG A 41 23.74 -17.74 -8.60
CA ARG A 41 23.91 -18.58 -9.80
C ARG A 41 24.65 -19.88 -9.50
N ASN A 42 25.72 -19.82 -8.72
CA ASN A 42 26.48 -21.01 -8.33
C ASN A 42 25.63 -21.97 -7.48
N LYS A 43 24.80 -21.46 -6.56
CA LYS A 43 23.84 -22.27 -5.78
C LYS A 43 22.78 -22.93 -6.66
N ALA A 44 22.36 -22.26 -7.74
CA ALA A 44 21.49 -22.83 -8.75
C ALA A 44 22.19 -23.86 -9.65
N GLY A 45 23.52 -24.04 -9.52
CA GLY A 45 24.29 -24.99 -10.32
C GLY A 45 24.49 -24.59 -11.78
N LEU A 46 24.28 -23.31 -12.12
CA LEU A 46 24.31 -22.83 -13.49
C LEU A 46 25.67 -22.22 -13.85
N THR A 47 26.13 -22.48 -15.07
CA THR A 47 27.22 -21.72 -15.69
C THR A 47 26.71 -20.37 -16.21
N GLN A 48 27.62 -19.44 -16.52
CA GLN A 48 27.24 -18.18 -17.15
C GLN A 48 26.53 -18.37 -18.49
N ALA A 49 26.94 -19.37 -19.30
CA ALA A 49 26.34 -19.64 -20.58
C ALA A 49 24.90 -20.17 -20.45
N GLN A 50 24.67 -21.07 -19.49
CA GLN A 50 23.33 -21.61 -19.21
C GLN A 50 22.38 -20.54 -18.67
N LEU A 51 22.85 -19.66 -17.79
CA LEU A 51 22.04 -18.54 -17.33
C LEU A 51 21.74 -17.56 -18.47
N ALA A 52 22.73 -17.31 -19.35
CA ALA A 52 22.51 -16.45 -20.51
C ALA A 52 21.43 -17.01 -21.44
N GLU A 53 21.42 -18.32 -21.65
CA GLU A 53 20.38 -19.01 -22.41
C GLU A 53 18.99 -18.83 -21.77
N GLN A 54 18.87 -18.99 -20.45
CA GLN A 54 17.60 -18.76 -19.73
C GLN A 54 17.12 -17.31 -19.82
N LEU A 55 18.06 -16.36 -19.80
CA LEU A 55 17.79 -14.93 -19.96
C LEU A 55 17.52 -14.52 -21.41
N GLY A 56 17.75 -15.41 -22.39
CA GLY A 56 17.64 -15.07 -23.82
C GLY A 56 18.71 -14.07 -24.29
N VAL A 57 19.86 -14.02 -23.63
CA VAL A 57 20.97 -13.09 -23.94
C VAL A 57 22.26 -13.83 -24.26
N GLN A 58 23.26 -13.11 -24.76
CA GLN A 58 24.59 -13.69 -24.98
C GLN A 58 25.35 -13.87 -23.66
N GLN A 59 26.21 -14.89 -23.56
CA GLN A 59 27.08 -15.12 -22.39
C GLN A 59 27.88 -13.87 -21.99
N ALA A 60 28.32 -13.08 -22.97
CA ALA A 60 29.05 -11.84 -22.71
C ALA A 60 28.24 -10.82 -21.88
N ALA A 61 26.91 -10.79 -22.02
CA ALA A 61 26.04 -9.94 -21.21
C ALA A 61 26.04 -10.39 -19.74
N VAL A 62 25.95 -11.70 -19.48
CA VAL A 62 26.05 -12.26 -18.13
C VAL A 62 27.44 -12.02 -17.53
N SER A 63 28.51 -12.18 -18.32
CA SER A 63 29.86 -11.87 -17.87
C SER A 63 30.05 -10.39 -17.54
N LYS A 64 29.37 -9.49 -18.26
CA LYS A 64 29.38 -8.06 -17.97
C LYS A 64 28.66 -7.81 -16.64
N LEU A 65 27.46 -8.34 -16.46
CA LEU A 65 26.67 -8.22 -15.23
C LEU A 65 27.39 -8.76 -13.99
N GLU A 66 28.13 -9.86 -14.14
CA GLU A 66 28.92 -10.45 -13.05
C GLU A 66 30.32 -9.80 -12.88
N SER A 67 30.55 -8.62 -13.46
CA SER A 67 31.78 -7.86 -13.31
C SER A 67 31.55 -6.57 -12.53
N ALA A 68 32.20 -6.42 -11.38
CA ALA A 68 32.13 -5.19 -10.59
C ALA A 68 32.79 -3.97 -11.27
N LEU A 69 33.62 -4.20 -12.29
CA LEU A 69 34.33 -3.16 -13.05
C LEU A 69 33.48 -2.51 -14.15
N LYS A 70 32.19 -2.88 -14.24
CA LYS A 70 31.28 -2.42 -15.28
C LYS A 70 30.00 -1.89 -14.63
N ASP A 71 29.40 -0.91 -15.28
CA ASP A 71 28.08 -0.42 -14.91
C ASP A 71 26.99 -1.37 -15.38
N HIS A 72 25.98 -1.52 -14.54
CA HIS A 72 24.82 -2.36 -14.75
C HIS A 72 23.56 -1.53 -14.62
N GLU A 73 22.62 -1.73 -15.54
CA GLU A 73 21.26 -1.24 -15.38
C GLU A 73 20.55 -2.05 -14.30
N LEU A 74 19.78 -1.37 -13.45
CA LEU A 74 19.10 -2.00 -12.31
C LEU A 74 18.10 -3.06 -12.81
N GLU A 75 17.41 -2.78 -13.91
CA GLU A 75 16.46 -3.67 -14.59
C GLU A 75 17.15 -4.97 -15.02
N SER A 76 18.38 -4.89 -15.52
CA SER A 76 19.14 -6.08 -15.91
C SER A 76 19.51 -6.95 -14.70
N VAL A 77 19.83 -6.33 -13.56
CA VAL A 77 20.06 -7.05 -12.29
C VAL A 77 18.76 -7.71 -11.81
N LEU A 78 17.63 -7.01 -11.87
CA LEU A 78 16.34 -7.54 -11.43
C LEU A 78 15.92 -8.74 -12.29
N HIS A 79 16.04 -8.65 -13.62
CA HIS A 79 15.76 -9.78 -14.51
C HIS A 79 16.67 -10.97 -14.25
N TYR A 80 17.96 -10.73 -14.01
CA TYR A 80 18.91 -11.77 -13.64
C TYR A 80 18.46 -12.50 -12.37
N LEU A 81 18.13 -11.76 -11.30
CA LEU A 81 17.75 -12.32 -10.01
C LEU A 81 16.40 -13.05 -10.08
N HIS A 82 15.42 -12.44 -10.73
CA HIS A 82 14.09 -13.04 -10.94
C HIS A 82 14.17 -14.38 -11.70
N THR A 83 15.03 -14.47 -12.72
CA THR A 83 15.24 -15.72 -13.48
C THR A 83 15.77 -16.85 -12.59
N LEU A 84 16.47 -16.50 -11.52
CA LEU A 84 16.97 -17.44 -10.51
C LEU A 84 16.03 -17.60 -9.32
N GLY A 85 14.83 -17.01 -9.36
CA GLY A 85 13.85 -17.05 -8.26
C GLY A 85 14.29 -16.26 -7.02
N ALA A 86 15.09 -15.21 -7.21
CA ALA A 86 15.57 -14.34 -6.14
C ALA A 86 15.04 -12.91 -6.33
N ASP A 87 14.75 -12.25 -5.21
CA ASP A 87 14.30 -10.86 -5.18
C ASP A 87 15.39 -9.93 -4.66
N LEU A 88 15.48 -8.73 -5.24
CA LEU A 88 16.36 -7.68 -4.73
C LEU A 88 15.60 -6.82 -3.72
N LEU A 89 16.09 -6.83 -2.48
CA LEU A 89 15.52 -6.06 -1.38
C LEU A 89 16.22 -4.71 -1.23
N VAL A 90 15.47 -3.61 -1.34
CA VAL A 90 16.00 -2.22 -1.38
C VAL A 90 15.23 -1.33 -0.41
N ALA A 91 15.97 -0.54 0.37
CA ALA A 91 15.42 0.48 1.24
C ALA A 91 16.23 1.79 1.14
N VAL A 92 15.56 2.91 1.41
CA VAL A 92 16.10 4.27 1.38
C VAL A 92 16.05 4.85 2.79
N LYS A 93 17.17 5.34 3.31
CA LYS A 93 17.24 5.99 4.62
C LYS A 93 17.44 7.50 4.48
N GLN A 94 16.63 8.28 5.17
CA GLN A 94 16.77 9.74 5.29
C GLN A 94 16.63 10.16 6.75
N GLY A 95 17.73 10.60 7.37
CA GLY A 95 17.72 10.86 8.81
C GLY A 95 17.39 9.58 9.59
N ASP A 96 16.31 9.61 10.36
CA ASP A 96 15.79 8.45 11.10
C ASP A 96 14.71 7.67 10.31
N ASP A 97 14.22 8.21 9.19
CA ASP A 97 13.20 7.57 8.37
C ASP A 97 13.80 6.50 7.45
N LEU A 98 13.09 5.38 7.28
CA LEU A 98 13.46 4.27 6.39
C LEU A 98 12.28 3.86 5.50
N TYR A 99 12.45 4.00 4.19
CA TYR A 99 11.46 3.69 3.16
C TYR A 99 11.84 2.40 2.43
N GLN A 100 11.00 1.37 2.46
CA GLN A 100 11.22 0.18 1.64
C GLN A 100 10.76 0.45 0.20
N ALA A 101 11.64 0.21 -0.77
CA ALA A 101 11.38 0.44 -2.20
C ALA A 101 11.15 -0.87 -2.99
N SER A 102 11.54 -2.02 -2.43
CA SER A 102 11.30 -3.34 -3.03
C SER A 102 9.96 -3.91 -2.57
N ASP A 103 9.19 -4.41 -3.54
CA ASP A 103 8.01 -5.25 -3.29
C ASP A 103 8.44 -6.56 -2.62
N ASN A 104 7.70 -7.02 -1.61
CA ASN A 104 7.90 -8.36 -1.07
C ASN A 104 6.66 -8.87 -0.33
N ASP A 105 6.13 -9.99 -0.82
CA ASP A 105 5.13 -10.82 -0.14
C ASP A 105 5.75 -11.49 1.10
N GLY A 106 5.92 -10.74 2.20
CA GLY A 106 6.08 -11.32 3.54
C GLY A 106 7.40 -11.06 4.29
N VAL A 107 8.32 -10.23 3.77
CA VAL A 107 9.50 -9.79 4.54
C VAL A 107 9.61 -8.26 4.51
N LEU A 108 9.15 -7.61 5.59
CA LEU A 108 9.48 -6.22 5.89
C LEU A 108 10.98 -6.13 6.21
N LEU A 109 11.69 -5.24 5.52
CA LEU A 109 13.07 -4.86 5.85
C LEU A 109 13.15 -3.77 6.93
N VAL A 110 12.01 -3.19 7.33
CA VAL A 110 11.97 -1.92 8.06
C VAL A 110 11.78 -2.13 9.55
N ASP A 111 12.65 -1.49 10.32
CA ASP A 111 12.56 -1.32 11.76
C ASP A 111 11.28 -0.57 12.12
N VAL A 112 10.52 -1.12 13.05
CA VAL A 112 9.23 -0.55 13.45
C VAL A 112 9.54 0.50 14.53
N PRO A 113 9.00 1.74 14.46
CA PRO A 113 9.36 2.80 15.41
C PRO A 113 9.36 2.30 16.85
N GLU A 114 10.30 2.76 17.69
CA GLU A 114 10.47 2.21 19.06
C GLU A 114 9.16 2.22 19.86
N ILE A 115 8.31 3.23 19.64
CA ILE A 115 6.98 3.32 20.24
C ILE A 115 6.07 2.13 19.87
N VAL A 116 6.22 1.56 18.68
CA VAL A 116 5.49 0.37 18.24
C VAL A 116 6.09 -0.90 18.84
N ALA A 117 7.42 -0.98 18.99
CA ALA A 117 8.07 -2.07 19.70
C ALA A 117 7.68 -2.12 21.19
N GLN A 118 7.63 -0.96 21.85
CA GLN A 118 7.13 -0.82 23.23
C GLN A 118 5.67 -1.24 23.35
N LYS A 119 4.83 -0.85 22.40
CA LYS A 119 3.42 -1.27 22.37
C LYS A 119 3.26 -2.77 22.11
N ALA A 120 4.08 -3.36 21.25
CA ALA A 120 4.10 -4.81 21.03
C ALA A 120 4.50 -5.56 22.30
N LEU A 121 5.53 -5.08 23.01
CA LEU A 121 5.98 -5.65 24.28
C LEU A 121 4.88 -5.54 25.36
N ALA A 122 4.21 -4.39 25.46
CA ALA A 122 3.09 -4.19 26.38
C ALA A 122 1.89 -5.10 26.07
N ALA A 123 1.70 -5.42 24.79
CA ALA A 123 0.66 -6.36 24.32
C ALA A 123 1.09 -7.83 24.43
N ASN A 124 2.31 -8.12 24.91
CA ASN A 124 2.89 -9.46 24.96
C ASN A 124 2.90 -10.17 23.59
N MET A 125 3.12 -9.40 22.53
CA MET A 125 3.15 -9.83 21.12
C MET A 125 4.54 -9.60 20.53
N SER A 126 4.90 -10.37 19.51
CA SER A 126 6.02 -9.96 18.66
C SER A 126 5.66 -8.68 17.89
N VAL A 127 6.66 -7.86 17.52
CA VAL A 127 6.44 -6.64 16.74
C VAL A 127 5.68 -6.92 15.44
N ARG A 128 5.99 -8.05 14.80
CA ARG A 128 5.29 -8.54 13.60
C ARG A 128 3.81 -8.82 13.86
N GLU A 129 3.49 -9.55 14.92
CA GLU A 129 2.10 -9.86 15.29
C GLU A 129 1.34 -8.60 15.69
N TYR A 130 1.99 -7.70 16.41
CA TYR A 130 1.41 -6.42 16.79
C TYR A 130 1.07 -5.56 15.58
N VAL A 131 1.99 -5.42 14.61
CA VAL A 131 1.75 -4.67 13.37
C VAL A 131 0.66 -5.34 12.52
N ARG A 132 0.70 -6.68 12.38
CA ARG A 132 -0.35 -7.42 11.68
C ARG A 132 -1.72 -7.22 12.34
N ALA A 133 -1.80 -7.37 13.65
CA ALA A 133 -3.03 -7.18 14.41
C ALA A 133 -3.51 -5.72 14.35
N ALA A 134 -2.61 -4.74 14.32
CA ALA A 134 -2.97 -3.34 14.13
C ALA A 134 -3.52 -3.08 12.71
N ILE A 135 -2.93 -3.68 11.67
CA ILE A 135 -3.42 -3.59 10.29
C ILE A 135 -4.79 -4.28 10.16
N GLU A 136 -4.94 -5.48 10.71
CA GLU A 136 -6.21 -6.21 10.74
C GLU A 136 -7.27 -5.43 11.53
N LYS A 137 -6.89 -4.82 12.66
CA LYS A 137 -7.80 -3.99 13.45
C LYS A 137 -8.21 -2.74 12.68
N PHE A 138 -7.27 -2.04 12.05
CA PHE A 138 -7.54 -0.85 11.23
C PHE A 138 -8.46 -1.21 10.05
N SER A 139 -8.16 -2.32 9.37
CA SER A 139 -9.01 -2.86 8.32
C SER A 139 -10.38 -3.29 8.83
N SER A 140 -10.48 -3.81 10.07
CA SER A 140 -11.75 -4.23 10.68
C SER A 140 -12.59 -3.07 11.23
N GLU A 141 -11.98 -1.95 11.64
CA GLU A 141 -12.69 -0.76 12.11
C GLU A 141 -13.35 -0.03 10.92
N ASP A 142 -12.66 0.09 9.78
CA ASP A 142 -13.29 0.50 8.51
C ASP A 142 -14.38 -0.51 8.09
N ASN A 143 -14.12 -1.81 8.25
CA ASN A 143 -15.10 -2.83 7.85
C ASN A 143 -16.30 -2.95 8.81
N ARG A 144 -16.26 -2.40 10.04
CA ARG A 144 -17.39 -2.40 10.98
C ARG A 144 -18.48 -1.45 10.52
N LEU A 145 -18.11 -0.21 10.20
CA LEU A 145 -19.03 0.78 9.62
C LEU A 145 -19.61 0.24 8.32
N ARG A 146 -18.75 -0.27 7.44
CA ARG A 146 -19.20 -0.87 6.18
C ARG A 146 -20.12 -2.07 6.35
N THR A 147 -19.83 -2.96 7.31
CA THR A 147 -20.69 -4.11 7.63
C THR A 147 -22.03 -3.67 8.23
N ALA A 148 -22.03 -2.64 9.08
CA ALA A 148 -23.24 -2.06 9.64
C ALA A 148 -24.10 -1.38 8.57
N LEU A 149 -23.47 -0.64 7.64
CA LEU A 149 -24.10 -0.02 6.49
C LEU A 149 -24.76 -1.05 5.58
N VAL A 150 -24.05 -2.14 5.26
CA VAL A 150 -24.61 -3.23 4.45
C VAL A 150 -25.82 -3.85 5.16
N LYS A 151 -25.73 -4.13 6.47
CA LYS A 151 -26.87 -4.67 7.24
C LYS A 151 -28.07 -3.73 7.28
N LEU A 152 -27.85 -2.42 7.41
CA LEU A 152 -28.92 -1.44 7.39
C LEU A 152 -29.58 -1.40 6.00
N LEU A 153 -28.79 -1.38 4.93
CA LEU A 153 -29.30 -1.37 3.56
C LEU A 153 -30.02 -2.68 3.20
N GLU A 154 -29.61 -3.81 3.77
CA GLU A 154 -30.30 -5.10 3.62
C GLU A 154 -31.58 -5.22 4.46
N SER A 155 -31.78 -4.34 5.44
CA SER A 155 -32.97 -4.38 6.29
C SER A 155 -34.25 -3.96 5.54
N ASP A 156 -35.39 -4.44 6.03
CA ASP A 156 -36.72 -4.07 5.54
C ASP A 156 -37.19 -2.70 6.05
N ASP A 157 -36.27 -1.88 6.56
CA ASP A 157 -36.56 -0.52 6.97
C ASP A 157 -37.02 0.32 5.78
N LEU A 158 -38.08 1.11 5.97
CA LEU A 158 -38.68 1.92 4.90
C LEU A 158 -37.68 2.89 4.23
N VAL A 159 -36.69 3.40 4.98
CA VAL A 159 -35.64 4.28 4.45
C VAL A 159 -34.64 3.47 3.65
N ALA A 160 -34.22 2.30 4.13
CA ALA A 160 -33.31 1.39 3.40
C ALA A 160 -33.94 0.87 2.10
N VAL A 161 -35.25 0.58 2.09
CA VAL A 161 -35.99 0.19 0.89
C VAL A 161 -36.03 1.35 -0.11
N LYS A 162 -36.40 2.57 0.32
CA LYS A 162 -36.41 3.76 -0.55
C LYS A 162 -35.03 4.06 -1.15
N VAL A 163 -33.96 3.93 -0.37
CA VAL A 163 -32.57 4.13 -0.83
C VAL A 163 -32.19 3.09 -1.89
N ARG A 164 -32.54 1.82 -1.69
CA ARG A 164 -32.30 0.75 -2.68
C ARG A 164 -33.11 0.92 -3.96
N GLU A 165 -34.38 1.32 -3.85
CA GLU A 165 -35.24 1.58 -5.01
C GLU A 165 -34.69 2.74 -5.86
N ARG A 166 -34.24 3.82 -5.21
CA ARG A 166 -33.69 5.01 -5.87
C ARG A 166 -32.32 4.74 -6.51
N LEU A 167 -31.47 3.96 -5.85
CA LEU A 167 -30.14 3.57 -6.32
C LEU A 167 -30.11 2.17 -6.95
N SER A 168 -31.19 1.78 -7.63
CA SER A 168 -31.37 0.45 -8.25
C SER A 168 -30.30 0.07 -9.29
N THR A 169 -29.46 1.02 -9.71
CA THR A 169 -28.32 0.81 -10.62
C THR A 169 -27.04 0.38 -9.90
N LYS A 170 -26.95 0.52 -8.57
CA LYS A 170 -25.77 0.20 -7.76
C LYS A 170 -26.05 -0.99 -6.84
N THR A 171 -25.02 -1.79 -6.58
CA THR A 171 -25.10 -2.89 -5.60
C THR A 171 -25.11 -2.34 -4.18
N THR A 172 -25.67 -3.10 -3.23
CA THR A 172 -25.68 -2.74 -1.80
C THR A 172 -24.28 -2.43 -1.25
N GLN A 173 -23.26 -3.10 -1.77
CA GLN A 173 -21.86 -2.89 -1.36
C GLN A 173 -21.27 -1.59 -1.90
N GLU A 174 -21.67 -1.17 -3.10
CA GLU A 174 -21.27 0.11 -3.69
C GLU A 174 -21.96 1.28 -3.00
N ILE A 175 -23.26 1.14 -2.70
CA ILE A 175 -24.03 2.12 -1.91
C ILE A 175 -23.40 2.27 -0.53
N ALA A 176 -23.07 1.17 0.15
CA ALA A 176 -22.42 1.22 1.45
C ALA A 176 -21.05 1.93 1.41
N LEU A 177 -20.25 1.72 0.36
CA LEU A 177 -18.95 2.38 0.20
C LEU A 177 -19.09 3.88 -0.06
N GLU A 178 -20.12 4.31 -0.79
CA GLU A 178 -20.39 5.74 -1.00
C GLU A 178 -20.90 6.41 0.27
N LEU A 179 -21.80 5.76 1.00
CA LEU A 179 -22.29 6.25 2.29
C LEU A 179 -21.18 6.33 3.34
N GLU A 180 -20.27 5.36 3.37
CA GLU A 180 -19.08 5.36 4.22
C GLU A 180 -18.20 6.60 3.96
N LYS A 181 -17.98 6.95 2.68
CA LYS A 181 -17.25 8.17 2.31
C LYS A 181 -17.96 9.43 2.77
N CYS A 182 -19.29 9.48 2.70
CA CYS A 182 -20.07 10.62 3.18
C CYS A 182 -20.04 10.77 4.70
N LEU A 183 -20.02 9.66 5.44
CA LEU A 183 -19.97 9.66 6.90
C LEU A 183 -18.64 10.17 7.46
N ASN A 184 -17.55 10.05 6.69
CA ASN A 184 -16.23 10.59 7.02
C ASN A 184 -16.11 12.13 6.84
N LEU A 185 -17.15 12.79 6.33
CA LEU A 185 -17.22 14.25 6.23
C LEU A 185 -17.78 14.87 7.52
N SER A 186 -17.64 16.20 7.64
CA SER A 186 -18.19 16.96 8.76
C SER A 186 -19.71 16.80 8.88
N GLU A 187 -20.27 16.98 10.08
CA GLU A 187 -21.73 16.87 10.30
C GLU A 187 -22.53 17.82 9.40
N GLU A 188 -21.99 19.02 9.15
CA GLU A 188 -22.59 20.05 8.29
C GLU A 188 -22.61 19.63 6.82
N ASP A 189 -21.62 18.85 6.36
CA ASP A 189 -21.48 18.45 4.96
C ASP A 189 -22.10 17.08 4.63
N ARG A 190 -22.34 16.25 5.64
CA ARG A 190 -22.79 14.85 5.49
C ARG A 190 -24.14 14.72 4.80
N ILE A 191 -25.12 15.55 5.19
CA ILE A 191 -26.48 15.52 4.63
C ILE A 191 -26.44 15.87 3.14
N PHE A 192 -25.65 16.88 2.76
CA PHE A 192 -25.50 17.27 1.35
C PHE A 192 -24.74 16.23 0.53
N ALA A 193 -23.72 15.59 1.11
CA ALA A 193 -23.00 14.51 0.45
C ALA A 193 -23.91 13.30 0.19
N ILE A 194 -24.76 12.93 1.14
CA ILE A 194 -25.73 11.84 0.99
C ILE A 194 -26.81 12.21 -0.02
N LYS A 195 -27.34 13.45 0.01
CA LYS A 195 -28.25 13.96 -1.02
C LYS A 195 -27.65 13.79 -2.42
N ASN A 196 -26.37 14.14 -2.60
CA ASN A 196 -25.70 14.01 -3.90
C ASN A 196 -25.55 12.55 -4.36
N VAL A 197 -25.27 11.64 -3.41
CA VAL A 197 -25.27 10.19 -3.67
C VAL A 197 -26.65 9.71 -4.11
N LEU A 198 -27.71 10.12 -3.42
CA LEU A 198 -29.10 9.77 -3.73
C LEU A 198 -29.60 10.39 -5.05
N ALA A 199 -29.10 11.57 -5.41
CA ALA A 199 -29.36 12.21 -6.70
C ALA A 199 -28.65 11.50 -7.87
N GLY A 200 -27.76 10.54 -7.60
CA GLY A 200 -27.11 9.70 -8.61
C GLY A 200 -25.91 10.35 -9.32
N SER A 201 -25.32 11.43 -8.79
CA SER A 201 -24.24 12.14 -9.49
C SER A 201 -22.83 11.62 -9.15
N VAL A 202 -22.25 10.87 -10.09
CA VAL A 202 -20.80 10.92 -10.33
C VAL A 202 -20.56 12.03 -11.34
N ALA A 203 -20.35 13.26 -10.88
CA ALA A 203 -19.50 14.27 -11.51
C ALA A 203 -19.71 15.64 -10.84
N VAL A 204 -18.62 16.20 -10.33
CA VAL A 204 -18.45 17.64 -10.17
C VAL A 204 -18.55 18.26 -11.57
N GLY A 205 -19.55 19.11 -11.79
CA GLY A 205 -19.61 20.01 -12.93
C GLY A 205 -20.82 19.82 -13.85
N GLU A 206 -21.88 20.60 -13.61
CA GLU A 206 -22.31 21.68 -14.52
C GLU A 206 -23.65 22.24 -14.04
N SER A 207 -23.65 23.52 -13.69
CA SER A 207 -24.83 24.31 -13.40
C SER A 207 -25.67 24.48 -14.67
N ASN A 208 -26.70 23.67 -14.85
CA ASN A 208 -27.77 23.97 -15.82
C ASN A 208 -29.05 24.34 -15.07
N ARG A 209 -29.25 25.67 -14.93
CA ARG A 209 -30.51 26.28 -14.50
C ARG A 209 -31.60 25.95 -15.53
N GLY A 210 -32.51 25.04 -15.21
CA GLY A 210 -33.65 24.75 -16.07
C GLY A 210 -34.66 23.76 -15.48
N SER A 211 -35.57 24.29 -14.66
CA SER A 211 -36.96 23.85 -14.42
C SER A 211 -37.28 22.37 -14.15
N ASN A 212 -37.65 22.08 -12.88
CA ASN A 212 -38.72 21.17 -12.40
C ASN A 212 -38.41 20.40 -11.09
N ASN A 213 -37.26 20.61 -10.43
CA ASN A 213 -36.80 19.72 -9.36
C ASN A 213 -36.79 20.30 -7.93
N GLU A 214 -37.46 21.40 -7.61
CA GLU A 214 -37.50 21.87 -6.20
C GLU A 214 -38.20 20.86 -5.27
N ILE A 215 -39.22 20.15 -5.76
CA ILE A 215 -39.93 19.12 -4.99
C ILE A 215 -39.03 17.87 -4.81
N ASP A 216 -38.35 17.44 -5.87
CA ASP A 216 -37.38 16.34 -5.82
C ASP A 216 -36.17 16.65 -4.92
N GLU A 217 -35.72 17.91 -4.89
CA GLU A 217 -34.59 18.32 -4.04
C GLU A 217 -34.93 18.35 -2.56
N ILE A 218 -36.16 18.76 -2.20
CA ILE A 218 -36.66 18.74 -0.82
C ILE A 218 -36.87 17.29 -0.38
N GLU A 219 -37.51 16.45 -1.20
CA GLU A 219 -37.71 15.03 -0.89
C GLU A 219 -36.38 14.26 -0.77
N LEU A 220 -35.35 14.62 -1.54
CA LEU A 220 -34.01 14.04 -1.42
C LEU A 220 -33.27 14.50 -0.16
N LEU A 221 -33.48 15.75 0.27
CA LEU A 221 -32.94 16.27 1.52
C LEU A 221 -33.61 15.61 2.72
N ASP A 222 -34.93 15.49 2.71
CA ASP A 222 -35.70 14.80 3.76
C ASP A 222 -35.25 13.34 3.88
N LEU A 223 -35.09 12.63 2.75
CA LEU A 223 -34.59 11.25 2.74
C LEU A 223 -33.13 11.14 3.22
N ALA A 224 -32.29 12.12 2.88
CA ALA A 224 -30.91 12.15 3.34
C ALA A 224 -30.82 12.40 4.85
N GLU A 225 -31.68 13.26 5.41
CA GLU A 225 -31.78 13.53 6.84
C GLU A 225 -32.29 12.29 7.60
N GLU A 226 -33.38 11.67 7.13
CA GLU A 226 -33.90 10.41 7.70
C GLU A 226 -32.85 9.28 7.65
N LEU A 227 -32.07 9.20 6.57
CA LEU A 227 -31.00 8.21 6.43
C LEU A 227 -29.85 8.51 7.40
N VAL A 228 -29.44 9.78 7.57
CA VAL A 228 -28.41 10.15 8.54
C VAL A 228 -28.84 9.83 9.97
N GLU A 229 -30.07 10.17 10.35
CA GLU A 229 -30.60 9.85 11.69
C GLU A 229 -30.57 8.34 11.94
N LYS A 230 -31.03 7.53 10.98
CA LYS A 230 -31.00 6.07 11.12
C LYS A 230 -29.60 5.50 11.13
N LEU A 231 -28.68 6.10 10.37
CA LEU A 231 -27.28 5.70 10.36
C LEU A 231 -26.63 5.96 11.72
N VAL A 232 -26.86 7.14 12.30
CA VAL A 232 -26.36 7.50 13.63
C VAL A 232 -26.97 6.57 14.69
N ASP A 233 -28.29 6.38 14.69
CA ASP A 233 -28.99 5.48 15.61
C ASP A 233 -28.52 4.02 15.52
N PHE A 234 -28.20 3.55 14.30
CA PHE A 234 -27.75 2.18 14.06
C PHE A 234 -26.27 2.00 14.45
N ILE A 235 -25.43 3.00 14.19
CA ILE A 235 -24.03 3.03 14.61
C ILE A 235 -23.94 3.09 16.15
N ASP A 236 -24.77 3.91 16.81
CA ASP A 236 -24.81 4.04 18.27
C ASP A 236 -25.31 2.77 18.99
N LYS A 237 -26.17 1.97 18.34
CA LYS A 237 -26.63 0.67 18.88
C LYS A 237 -25.63 -0.47 18.68
N HIS A 238 -24.63 -0.29 17.83
CA HIS A 238 -23.67 -1.32 17.43
C HIS A 238 -22.20 -0.98 17.72
N ASN A 239 -21.94 0.16 18.38
CA ASN A 239 -20.69 0.50 19.08
C ASN A 239 -20.74 0.13 20.56
#